data_AF-A0A3M0YE28-F1
#
_entry.id   AF-A0A3M0YE28-F1
#
_cell.length_a   1.000
_cell.length_b   1.000
_cell.length_c   1.000
_cell.angle_alpha   90.00
_cell.angle_beta   90.00
_cell.angle_gamma   90.00
#
_symmetry.space_group_name_H-M   'P 1'
#
loop_
_entity.id
_entity.type
_entity.pdbx_description
1 polymer ?
#
loop_
_entity_poly.entity_id
_entity_poly.type
_entity_poly.pdbx_seq_one_letter_code
_entity_poly.pdbx_strand_id
1 'polypeptide(L)'
;MPEATVAIIAIPNSGKTTLFNRLTGAHQEVGNWPGVTVEKKVGRFDLDGYRVTLVDLPGAYAITPTTLEERIVRDYFLQSPPDAILNVVDATNLYRSLGLTLQLAMTGLPMVVAVNMMDEAKKRGIRIDIEALSRHLGVPVVPIVARTGEGVEALKRALLETLQGKRRPRIPHFSCPVAVEQAVNDLVKAIAEERLDKTFVAFRLLEGGEATERLLEHHPALASALEEAQRKRRQVERVLGQDIVTTCAQCRFHAVKGLLREVAAVEGAAQTLSDRIDDILLHRWFGLPLFFLFMFLMFQGVFALGAPLQEAIEAGVHRLQEGLAPALAGSPAWLSGLVIDGIVEGVGVVVSFLPIIALFFVFLSLIEDTGYMARAAFLMDRIMHLLRLDGKAFISILLGYGCNVPAVMGTRILASPHNRILTMLLIPFSLCSARLQVFLFLSAILFASKAPWVVFSLYGASLLVILLAGLILRPFRFGPPEPFIMELPPY
;
A
#
# COMPACT_ATOMS: atom_id res chain seq x y z
N MET A 1 -21.75 8.65 -32.25
CA MET A 1 -21.94 8.91 -30.80
C MET A 1 -20.71 9.66 -30.32
N PRO A 2 -20.84 10.78 -29.59
CA PRO A 2 -19.69 11.44 -28.97
C PRO A 2 -18.93 10.44 -28.10
N GLU A 3 -17.61 10.45 -28.22
CA GLU A 3 -16.70 9.66 -27.38
C GLU A 3 -16.22 10.53 -26.23
N ALA A 4 -16.19 9.96 -25.02
CA ALA A 4 -15.70 10.65 -23.84
C ALA A 4 -14.78 9.72 -23.04
N THR A 5 -13.69 10.27 -22.51
CA THR A 5 -12.76 9.58 -21.63
C THR A 5 -13.05 9.97 -20.18
N VAL A 6 -13.40 8.99 -19.36
CA VAL A 6 -13.66 9.18 -17.93
C VAL A 6 -12.57 8.45 -17.14
N ALA A 7 -11.95 9.12 -16.18
CA ALA A 7 -11.00 8.49 -15.28
C ALA A 7 -11.69 8.10 -13.97
N ILE A 8 -11.63 6.82 -13.59
CA ILE A 8 -12.07 6.39 -12.26
C ILE A 8 -10.88 6.39 -11.31
N ILE A 9 -11.05 7.00 -10.14
CA ILE A 9 -10.00 7.12 -9.13
C ILE A 9 -10.58 7.02 -7.72
N ALA A 10 -9.79 6.48 -6.80
CA ALA A 10 -10.15 6.32 -5.40
C ALA A 10 -8.88 6.11 -4.57
N ILE A 11 -9.01 6.17 -3.24
CA ILE A 11 -8.02 5.55 -2.36
C ILE A 11 -8.09 4.02 -2.51
N PRO A 12 -7.02 3.27 -2.17
CA PRO A 12 -7.06 1.81 -2.13
C PRO A 12 -8.27 1.28 -1.33
N ASN A 13 -8.76 0.09 -1.70
CA ASN A 13 -9.84 -0.61 -0.98
C ASN A 13 -11.22 0.10 -0.91
N SER A 14 -11.44 1.24 -1.59
CA SER A 14 -12.76 1.93 -1.60
C SER A 14 -13.83 1.31 -2.53
N GLY A 15 -13.57 0.12 -3.08
CA GLY A 15 -14.48 -0.56 -4.02
C GLY A 15 -14.45 -0.03 -5.47
N LYS A 16 -13.39 0.69 -5.86
CA LYS A 16 -13.13 1.17 -7.23
C LYS A 16 -13.24 0.05 -8.27
N THR A 17 -12.55 -1.07 -8.06
CA THR A 17 -12.56 -2.21 -8.99
C THR A 17 -13.94 -2.86 -9.11
N THR A 18 -14.68 -2.94 -8.00
CA THR A 18 -16.07 -3.44 -8.00
C THR A 18 -16.98 -2.56 -8.85
N LEU A 19 -16.85 -1.23 -8.72
CA LEU A 19 -17.61 -0.28 -9.53
C LEU A 19 -17.19 -0.30 -11.00
N PHE A 20 -15.87 -0.35 -11.27
CA PHE A 20 -15.32 -0.47 -12.62
C PHE A 20 -15.91 -1.66 -13.37
N ASN A 21 -15.79 -2.87 -12.79
CA ASN A 21 -16.32 -4.09 -13.39
C ASN A 21 -17.83 -4.03 -13.62
N ARG A 22 -18.57 -3.36 -12.74
CA ARG A 22 -20.04 -3.22 -12.88
C ARG A 22 -20.42 -2.25 -14.00
N LEU A 23 -19.62 -1.22 -14.25
CA LEU A 23 -19.86 -0.28 -15.35
C LEU A 23 -19.44 -0.85 -16.71
N THR A 24 -18.31 -1.55 -16.77
CA THR A 24 -17.69 -2.00 -18.03
C THR A 24 -18.08 -3.43 -18.43
N GLY A 25 -18.54 -4.24 -17.47
CA GLY A 25 -18.85 -5.65 -17.71
C GLY A 25 -17.65 -6.42 -18.27
N ALA A 26 -17.86 -7.14 -19.36
CA ALA A 26 -16.80 -7.92 -20.04
C ALA A 26 -15.92 -7.09 -20.99
N HIS A 27 -16.24 -5.82 -21.25
CA HIS A 27 -15.55 -4.99 -22.23
C HIS A 27 -14.38 -4.23 -21.59
N GLN A 28 -13.37 -4.98 -21.16
CA GLN A 28 -12.16 -4.43 -20.53
C GLN A 28 -10.88 -4.96 -21.17
N GLU A 29 -9.90 -4.09 -21.32
CA GLU A 29 -8.54 -4.39 -21.75
C GLU A 29 -7.59 -4.13 -20.58
N VAL A 30 -6.66 -5.05 -20.37
CA VAL A 30 -5.65 -4.98 -19.32
C VAL A 30 -4.27 -4.85 -19.97
N GLY A 31 -3.55 -3.79 -19.60
CA GLY A 31 -2.17 -3.54 -20.01
C GLY A 31 -1.34 -3.00 -18.86
N ASN A 32 -0.22 -2.34 -19.19
CA ASN A 32 0.64 -1.66 -18.22
C ASN A 32 0.74 -0.17 -18.54
N TRP A 33 0.92 0.65 -17.51
CA TRP A 33 1.30 2.04 -17.70
C TRP A 33 2.70 2.14 -18.33
N PRO A 34 2.96 3.13 -19.22
CA PRO A 34 4.23 3.23 -19.93
C PRO A 34 5.44 3.28 -18.98
N GLY A 35 6.41 2.40 -19.21
CA GLY A 35 7.68 2.38 -18.47
C GLY A 35 7.60 1.86 -17.02
N VAL A 36 6.46 1.34 -16.58
CA VAL A 36 6.27 0.84 -15.21
C VAL A 36 5.48 -0.46 -15.18
N THR A 37 5.62 -1.24 -14.11
CA THR A 37 4.91 -2.53 -13.91
C THR A 37 3.52 -2.37 -13.27
N VAL A 38 2.94 -1.17 -13.33
CA VAL A 38 1.62 -0.90 -12.74
C VAL A 38 0.54 -1.21 -13.78
N GLU A 39 -0.42 -2.03 -13.40
CA GLU A 39 -1.53 -2.46 -14.27
C GLU A 39 -2.39 -1.25 -14.68
N LYS A 40 -2.76 -1.21 -15.97
CA LYS A 40 -3.67 -0.22 -16.55
C LYS A 40 -4.89 -0.94 -17.09
N LYS A 41 -6.06 -0.71 -16.48
CA LYS A 41 -7.34 -1.23 -16.97
C LYS A 41 -8.09 -0.15 -17.73
N VAL A 42 -8.57 -0.49 -18.91
CA VAL A 42 -9.42 0.39 -19.71
C VAL A 42 -10.66 -0.38 -20.08
N GLY A 43 -11.83 0.15 -19.76
CA GLY A 43 -13.10 -0.46 -20.12
C GLY A 43 -13.94 0.48 -20.96
N ARG A 44 -14.89 -0.07 -21.72
CA ARG A 44 -15.80 0.71 -22.56
C ARG A 44 -17.24 0.37 -22.23
N PHE A 45 -18.09 1.39 -22.15
CA PHE A 45 -19.52 1.21 -21.97
C PHE A 45 -20.32 2.33 -22.64
N ASP A 46 -21.57 2.04 -23.01
CA ASP A 46 -22.47 3.03 -23.59
C ASP A 46 -23.31 3.70 -22.49
N LEU A 47 -23.44 5.03 -22.57
CA LEU A 47 -24.17 5.87 -21.64
C LEU A 47 -25.12 6.79 -22.40
N ASP A 48 -26.37 6.35 -22.62
CA ASP A 48 -27.45 7.10 -23.30
C ASP A 48 -26.98 8.00 -24.46
N GLY A 49 -26.30 7.39 -25.44
CA GLY A 49 -25.81 8.07 -26.64
C GLY A 49 -24.35 8.54 -26.60
N TYR A 50 -23.65 8.39 -25.47
CA TYR A 50 -22.20 8.55 -25.34
C TYR A 50 -21.50 7.19 -25.35
N ARG A 51 -20.37 7.11 -26.04
CA ARG A 51 -19.44 5.99 -25.90
C ARG A 51 -18.34 6.38 -24.91
N VAL A 52 -18.38 5.80 -23.71
CA VAL A 52 -17.47 6.17 -22.62
C VAL A 52 -16.31 5.19 -22.57
N THR A 53 -15.09 5.71 -22.62
CA THR A 53 -13.86 4.99 -22.29
C THR A 53 -13.52 5.27 -20.82
N LEU A 54 -13.68 4.27 -19.96
CA LEU A 54 -13.36 4.33 -18.54
C LEU A 54 -11.92 3.88 -18.32
N VAL A 55 -11.06 4.80 -17.86
CA VAL A 55 -9.66 4.52 -17.53
C VAL A 55 -9.53 4.34 -16.02
N ASP A 56 -9.08 3.17 -15.60
CA ASP A 56 -8.82 2.88 -14.18
C ASP A 56 -7.47 3.44 -13.76
N LEU A 57 -7.49 4.47 -12.91
CA LEU A 57 -6.27 5.00 -12.31
C LEU A 57 -5.87 4.16 -11.09
N PRO A 58 -4.56 4.02 -10.81
CA PRO A 58 -4.09 3.39 -9.58
C PRO A 58 -4.72 4.03 -8.33
N GLY A 59 -4.89 3.24 -7.27
CA GLY A 59 -5.35 3.78 -5.98
C GLY A 59 -4.33 4.76 -5.42
N ALA A 60 -4.75 5.96 -5.04
CA ALA A 60 -3.86 7.04 -4.59
C ALA A 60 -4.48 7.81 -3.42
N TYR A 61 -3.66 8.33 -2.51
CA TYR A 61 -4.14 9.17 -1.39
C TYR A 61 -4.06 10.66 -1.70
N ALA A 62 -3.21 11.04 -2.65
CA ALA A 62 -3.07 12.41 -3.11
C ALA A 62 -2.64 12.46 -4.58
N ILE A 63 -2.73 13.66 -5.17
CA ILE A 63 -2.17 13.95 -6.50
C ILE A 63 -0.72 14.47 -6.35
N THR A 64 -0.18 14.48 -5.13
CA THR A 64 1.23 14.76 -4.84
C THR A 64 2.07 13.49 -4.96
N PRO A 65 3.26 13.53 -5.56
CA PRO A 65 4.04 12.33 -5.85
C PRO A 65 4.84 11.85 -4.62
N THR A 66 4.31 10.88 -3.88
CA THR A 66 5.13 10.12 -2.91
C THR A 66 5.38 8.69 -3.37
N THR A 67 4.39 8.06 -4.01
CA THR A 67 4.47 6.69 -4.53
C THR A 67 4.53 6.65 -6.07
N LEU A 68 4.80 5.47 -6.64
CA LEU A 68 4.76 5.27 -8.09
C LEU A 68 3.34 5.48 -8.65
N GLU A 69 2.35 4.98 -7.93
CA GLU A 69 0.92 5.09 -8.22
C GLU A 69 0.46 6.55 -8.24
N GLU A 70 0.85 7.33 -7.23
CA GLU A 70 0.53 8.76 -7.18
C GLU A 70 1.23 9.56 -8.28
N ARG A 71 2.45 9.17 -8.67
CA ARG A 71 3.12 9.74 -9.85
C ARG A 71 2.33 9.50 -11.13
N ILE A 72 1.85 8.27 -11.36
CA ILE A 72 1.01 7.94 -12.53
C ILE A 72 -0.27 8.76 -12.54
N VAL A 73 -0.95 8.86 -11.39
CA VAL A 73 -2.16 9.67 -11.24
C VAL A 73 -1.89 11.14 -11.59
N ARG A 74 -0.84 11.73 -10.99
CA ARG A 74 -0.42 13.10 -11.27
C ARG A 74 -0.16 13.31 -12.76
N ASP A 75 0.69 12.47 -13.33
CA ASP A 75 1.11 12.60 -14.73
C ASP A 75 -0.08 12.47 -15.68
N TYR A 76 -1.01 11.55 -15.40
CA TYR A 76 -2.23 11.41 -16.18
C TYR A 76 -3.06 12.70 -16.19
N PHE A 77 -3.30 13.31 -15.03
CA PHE A 77 -4.07 14.56 -14.94
C PHE A 77 -3.36 15.77 -15.56
N LEU A 78 -2.03 15.79 -15.58
CA LEU A 78 -1.25 16.88 -16.17
C LEU A 78 -1.08 16.73 -17.68
N GLN A 79 -0.86 15.50 -18.18
CA GLN A 79 -0.51 15.24 -19.58
C GLN A 79 -1.72 14.93 -20.45
N SER A 80 -2.72 14.24 -19.90
CA SER A 80 -3.90 13.77 -20.64
C SER A 80 -5.15 13.88 -19.78
N PRO A 81 -5.59 15.11 -19.44
CA PRO A 81 -6.72 15.31 -18.55
C PRO A 81 -7.99 14.68 -19.14
N PRO A 82 -8.73 13.87 -18.36
CA PRO A 82 -9.95 13.22 -18.83
C PRO A 82 -11.08 14.25 -19.02
N ASP A 83 -12.11 13.86 -19.78
CA ASP A 83 -13.32 14.69 -19.96
C ASP A 83 -14.16 14.76 -18.69
N ALA A 84 -14.12 13.71 -17.86
CA ALA A 84 -14.66 13.73 -16.51
C ALA A 84 -13.93 12.78 -15.55
N ILE A 85 -14.07 13.05 -14.25
CA ILE A 85 -13.55 12.25 -13.15
C ILE A 85 -14.72 11.52 -12.48
N LEU A 86 -14.60 10.21 -12.33
CA LEU A 86 -15.44 9.41 -11.46
C LEU A 86 -14.65 9.08 -10.19
N ASN A 87 -14.87 9.86 -9.13
CA ASN A 87 -14.17 9.68 -7.87
C ASN A 87 -14.97 8.78 -6.93
N VAL A 88 -14.39 7.66 -6.49
CA VAL A 88 -15.04 6.72 -5.55
C VAL A 88 -14.54 6.98 -4.13
N VAL A 89 -15.48 7.21 -3.23
CA VAL A 89 -15.25 7.60 -1.84
C VAL A 89 -15.83 6.53 -0.93
N ASP A 90 -15.07 6.06 0.07
CA ASP A 90 -15.55 5.11 1.07
C ASP A 90 -16.38 5.84 2.15
N ALA A 91 -17.66 5.50 2.26
CA ALA A 91 -18.59 6.06 3.24
C ALA A 91 -18.18 5.74 4.69
N THR A 92 -17.49 4.62 4.92
CA THR A 92 -17.06 4.20 6.25
C THR A 92 -15.83 4.98 6.74
N ASN A 93 -15.09 5.60 5.82
CA ASN A 93 -13.88 6.38 6.11
C ASN A 93 -13.77 7.64 5.25
N LEU A 94 -14.83 8.46 5.29
CA LEU A 94 -14.91 9.72 4.54
C LEU A 94 -13.69 10.62 4.73
N TYR A 95 -13.14 10.69 5.94
CA TYR A 95 -12.00 11.55 6.25
C TYR A 95 -10.80 11.30 5.31
N ARG A 96 -10.46 10.02 5.08
CA ARG A 96 -9.32 9.67 4.20
C ARG A 96 -9.65 9.93 2.74
N SER A 97 -10.82 9.50 2.28
CA SER A 97 -11.22 9.66 0.89
C SER A 97 -11.40 11.13 0.48
N LEU A 98 -11.84 11.99 1.40
CA LEU A 98 -12.03 13.42 1.12
C LEU A 98 -10.72 14.18 0.90
N GLY A 99 -9.58 13.68 1.42
CA GLY A 99 -8.25 14.26 1.17
C GLY A 99 -7.85 14.24 -0.31
N LEU A 100 -8.09 13.11 -1.00
CA LEU A 100 -7.92 13.00 -2.45
C LEU A 100 -9.03 13.79 -3.18
N THR A 101 -10.28 13.63 -2.74
CA THR A 101 -11.46 14.25 -3.37
C THR A 101 -11.34 15.76 -3.47
N LEU A 102 -10.86 16.42 -2.42
CA LEU A 102 -10.65 17.86 -2.41
C LEU A 102 -9.63 18.28 -3.48
N GLN A 103 -8.52 17.54 -3.61
CA GLN A 103 -7.50 17.83 -4.63
C GLN A 103 -8.03 17.62 -6.05
N LEU A 104 -8.85 16.59 -6.27
CA LEU A 104 -9.49 16.34 -7.58
C LEU A 104 -10.49 17.45 -7.91
N ALA A 105 -11.32 17.86 -6.95
CA ALA A 105 -12.26 18.96 -7.12
C ALA A 105 -11.55 20.29 -7.45
N MET A 106 -10.37 20.53 -6.87
CA MET A 106 -9.56 21.72 -7.18
C MET A 106 -9.11 21.77 -8.64
N THR A 107 -8.94 20.64 -9.33
CA THR A 107 -8.50 20.63 -10.74
C THR A 107 -9.45 21.40 -11.66
N GLY A 108 -10.70 21.58 -11.26
CA GLY A 108 -11.74 22.22 -12.07
C GLY A 108 -12.29 21.32 -13.18
N LEU A 109 -11.83 20.08 -13.28
CA LEU A 109 -12.35 19.11 -14.25
C LEU A 109 -13.77 18.67 -13.85
N PRO A 110 -14.65 18.37 -14.82
CA PRO A 110 -15.96 17.80 -14.52
C PRO A 110 -15.80 16.53 -13.69
N MET A 111 -16.50 16.43 -12.55
CA MET A 111 -16.33 15.32 -11.62
C MET A 111 -17.67 14.88 -11.05
N VAL A 112 -17.84 13.58 -10.84
CA VAL A 112 -18.91 12.99 -10.04
C VAL A 112 -18.29 12.17 -8.92
N VAL A 113 -18.79 12.34 -7.70
CA VAL A 113 -18.35 11.58 -6.53
C VAL A 113 -19.35 10.47 -6.24
N ALA A 114 -18.87 9.23 -6.23
CA ALA A 114 -19.64 8.05 -5.86
C ALA A 114 -19.27 7.65 -4.41
N VAL A 115 -20.18 7.91 -3.47
CA VAL A 115 -20.00 7.55 -2.05
C VAL A 115 -20.42 6.10 -1.88
N ASN A 116 -19.44 5.20 -1.87
CA ASN A 116 -19.61 3.74 -1.85
C ASN A 116 -19.64 3.18 -0.42
N MET A 117 -20.06 1.92 -0.26
CA MET A 117 -20.19 1.22 1.02
C MET A 117 -21.23 1.86 1.97
N MET A 118 -22.31 2.42 1.42
CA MET A 118 -23.40 3.01 2.21
C MET A 118 -24.11 1.99 3.11
N ASP A 119 -24.13 0.71 2.73
CA ASP A 119 -24.65 -0.38 3.54
C ASP A 119 -23.80 -0.61 4.80
N GLU A 120 -22.48 -0.55 4.68
CA GLU A 120 -21.55 -0.65 5.81
C GLU A 120 -21.58 0.60 6.69
N ALA A 121 -21.61 1.79 6.09
CA ALA A 121 -21.73 3.05 6.83
C ALA A 121 -23.00 3.06 7.70
N LYS A 122 -24.14 2.59 7.15
CA LYS A 122 -25.40 2.46 7.89
C LYS A 122 -25.29 1.46 9.05
N LYS A 123 -24.59 0.33 8.87
CA LYS A 123 -24.33 -0.65 9.95
C LYS A 123 -23.48 -0.06 11.08
N ARG A 124 -22.56 0.85 10.75
CA ARG A 124 -21.69 1.56 11.72
C ARG A 124 -22.34 2.79 12.35
N GLY A 125 -23.60 3.10 12.03
CA GLY A 125 -24.29 4.29 12.54
C GLY A 125 -23.79 5.62 11.94
N ILE A 126 -23.08 5.58 10.81
CA ILE A 126 -22.57 6.76 10.12
C ILE A 126 -23.69 7.32 9.24
N ARG A 127 -24.09 8.57 9.49
CA ARG A 127 -25.00 9.34 8.65
C ARG A 127 -24.22 10.38 7.88
N ILE A 128 -24.45 10.43 6.57
CA ILE A 128 -23.76 11.34 5.65
C ILE A 128 -24.82 12.20 4.96
N ASP A 129 -24.69 13.52 5.11
CA ASP A 129 -25.48 14.49 4.35
C ASP A 129 -24.87 14.66 2.95
N ILE A 130 -25.44 13.92 1.99
CA ILE A 130 -25.02 13.92 0.59
C ILE A 130 -25.23 15.29 -0.07
N GLU A 131 -26.29 16.01 0.30
CA GLU A 131 -26.62 17.31 -0.29
C GLU A 131 -25.65 18.39 0.20
N ALA A 132 -25.35 18.41 1.50
CA ALA A 132 -24.30 19.27 2.04
C ALA A 132 -22.95 18.94 1.39
N LEU A 133 -22.57 17.67 1.32
CA LEU A 133 -21.31 17.25 0.69
C LEU A 133 -21.21 17.71 -0.78
N SER A 134 -22.30 17.58 -1.54
CA SER A 134 -22.37 18.05 -2.92
C SER A 134 -22.23 19.57 -3.03
N ARG A 135 -22.87 20.34 -2.12
CA ARG A 135 -22.75 21.81 -2.08
C ARG A 135 -21.34 22.28 -1.76
N HIS A 136 -20.67 21.66 -0.79
CA HIS A 136 -19.31 22.05 -0.38
C HIS A 136 -18.25 21.67 -1.42
N LEU A 137 -18.36 20.48 -2.03
CA LEU A 137 -17.42 20.05 -3.06
C LEU A 137 -17.69 20.70 -4.42
N GLY A 138 -18.88 21.27 -4.61
CA GLY A 138 -19.27 21.93 -5.87
C GLY A 138 -19.49 20.96 -7.03
N VAL A 139 -19.71 19.68 -6.74
CA VAL A 139 -19.85 18.58 -7.71
C VAL A 139 -21.00 17.65 -7.32
N PRO A 140 -21.61 16.90 -8.27
CA PRO A 140 -22.60 15.87 -7.95
C PRO A 140 -22.00 14.78 -7.05
N VAL A 141 -22.74 14.43 -5.99
CA VAL A 141 -22.39 13.35 -5.07
C VAL A 141 -23.55 12.35 -5.09
N VAL A 142 -23.25 11.07 -5.31
CA VAL A 142 -24.24 10.00 -5.41
C VAL A 142 -23.89 8.88 -4.42
N PRO A 143 -24.80 8.51 -3.50
CA PRO A 143 -24.61 7.37 -2.62
C PRO A 143 -24.84 6.07 -3.40
N ILE A 144 -23.94 5.10 -3.26
CA ILE A 144 -24.00 3.82 -3.95
C ILE A 144 -23.60 2.65 -3.04
N VAL A 145 -23.97 1.44 -3.47
CA VAL A 145 -23.40 0.18 -2.98
C VAL A 145 -22.92 -0.61 -4.19
N ALA A 146 -21.63 -0.52 -4.50
CA ALA A 146 -21.07 -1.13 -5.72
C ALA A 146 -21.27 -2.65 -5.78
N ARG A 147 -21.29 -3.33 -4.62
CA ARG A 147 -21.50 -4.78 -4.53
C ARG A 147 -22.90 -5.21 -4.96
N THR A 148 -23.95 -4.50 -4.53
CA THR A 148 -25.35 -4.81 -4.88
C THR A 148 -25.79 -4.14 -6.18
N GLY A 149 -25.18 -3.00 -6.53
CA GLY A 149 -25.54 -2.16 -7.67
C GLY A 149 -26.53 -1.04 -7.33
N GLU A 150 -26.88 -0.89 -6.05
CA GLU A 150 -27.74 0.19 -5.60
C GLU A 150 -27.09 1.56 -5.90
N GLY A 151 -27.88 2.50 -6.44
CA GLY A 151 -27.43 3.86 -6.77
C GLY A 151 -26.63 3.99 -8.09
N VAL A 152 -26.26 2.88 -8.76
CA VAL A 152 -25.43 2.93 -9.98
C VAL A 152 -26.16 3.59 -11.17
N GLU A 153 -27.47 3.41 -11.30
CA GLU A 153 -28.25 4.10 -12.34
C GLU A 153 -28.42 5.62 -12.07
N ALA A 154 -28.42 6.03 -10.79
CA ALA A 154 -28.36 7.45 -10.45
C ALA A 154 -26.96 8.03 -10.75
N LEU A 155 -25.90 7.25 -10.51
CA LEU A 155 -24.53 7.61 -10.82
C LEU A 155 -24.31 7.81 -12.33
N LYS A 156 -24.82 6.88 -13.15
CA LYS A 156 -24.80 6.99 -14.63
C LYS A 156 -25.47 8.27 -15.12
N ARG A 157 -26.66 8.59 -14.58
CA ARG A 157 -27.37 9.84 -14.92
C ARG A 157 -26.58 11.08 -14.52
N ALA A 158 -26.02 11.12 -13.32
CA ALA A 158 -25.17 12.24 -12.88
C ALA A 158 -23.92 12.40 -13.73
N LEU A 159 -23.29 11.30 -14.16
CA LEU A 159 -22.13 11.31 -15.06
C LEU A 159 -22.52 11.85 -16.44
N LEU A 160 -23.66 11.43 -16.99
CA LEU A 160 -24.17 11.93 -18.26
C LEU A 160 -24.44 13.44 -18.21
N GLU A 161 -25.09 13.94 -17.17
CA GLU A 161 -25.34 15.38 -16.99
C GLU A 161 -24.04 16.19 -16.88
N THR A 162 -23.02 15.60 -16.26
CA THR A 162 -21.70 16.20 -16.10
C THR A 162 -20.97 16.27 -17.46
N LEU A 163 -20.99 15.19 -18.25
CA LEU A 163 -20.43 15.14 -19.60
C LEU A 163 -21.14 16.08 -20.58
N GLN A 164 -22.45 16.30 -20.39
CA GLN A 164 -23.23 17.27 -21.17
C GLN A 164 -22.95 18.73 -20.78
N GLY A 165 -22.11 18.98 -19.78
CA GLY A 165 -21.77 20.33 -19.32
C GLY A 165 -22.91 21.07 -18.61
N LYS A 166 -23.96 20.36 -18.17
CA LYS A 166 -25.13 20.96 -17.49
C LYS A 166 -24.76 21.55 -16.13
N ARG A 167 -23.68 21.07 -15.52
CA ARG A 167 -23.14 21.60 -14.26
C ARG A 167 -21.66 21.89 -14.44
N ARG A 168 -21.28 23.16 -14.28
CA ARG A 168 -19.87 23.54 -14.16
C ARG A 168 -19.41 23.27 -12.73
N PRO A 169 -18.27 22.58 -12.53
CA PRO A 169 -17.75 22.34 -11.18
C PRO A 169 -17.44 23.67 -10.51
N ARG A 170 -17.88 23.82 -9.25
CA ARG A 170 -17.48 24.95 -8.42
C ARG A 170 -16.26 24.54 -7.62
N ILE A 171 -15.23 25.38 -7.66
CA ILE A 171 -13.97 25.07 -6.99
C ILE A 171 -14.14 25.24 -5.49
N PRO A 172 -13.79 24.23 -4.68
CA PRO A 172 -13.87 24.33 -3.24
C PRO A 172 -12.86 25.37 -2.76
N HIS A 173 -13.36 26.39 -2.08
CA HIS A 173 -12.52 27.37 -1.39
C HIS A 173 -12.30 26.90 0.05
N PHE A 174 -11.04 26.91 0.49
CA PHE A 174 -10.69 26.62 1.87
C PHE A 174 -9.70 27.66 2.38
N SER A 175 -9.83 27.98 3.66
CA SER A 175 -9.01 28.99 4.30
C SER A 175 -7.57 28.52 4.45
N CYS A 176 -6.64 29.37 4.05
CA CYS A 176 -5.22 29.23 4.29
C CYS A 176 -4.71 30.46 5.07
N PRO A 177 -3.49 30.43 5.61
CA PRO A 177 -2.85 31.64 6.10
C PRO A 177 -2.86 32.74 5.02
N VAL A 178 -3.13 33.98 5.42
CA VAL A 178 -3.29 35.13 4.51
C VAL A 178 -2.13 35.27 3.51
N ALA A 179 -0.91 34.97 3.95
CA ALA A 179 0.28 35.00 3.09
C ALA A 179 0.20 34.00 1.91
N VAL A 180 -0.35 32.81 2.14
CA VAL A 180 -0.57 31.79 1.10
C VAL A 180 -1.70 32.23 0.17
N GLU A 181 -2.82 32.70 0.71
CA GLU A 181 -3.97 33.16 -0.09
C GLU A 181 -3.58 34.31 -1.02
N GLN A 182 -2.81 35.28 -0.52
CA GLN A 182 -2.29 36.39 -1.32
C GLN A 182 -1.34 35.89 -2.42
N ALA A 183 -0.42 34.97 -2.09
CA ALA A 183 0.49 34.40 -3.08
C ALA A 183 -0.26 33.66 -4.19
N VAL A 184 -1.27 32.85 -3.85
CA VAL A 184 -2.12 32.14 -4.82
C VAL A 184 -2.90 33.12 -5.68
N ASN A 185 -3.55 34.13 -5.09
CA ASN A 185 -4.34 35.13 -5.82
C ASN A 185 -3.50 35.96 -6.80
N ASP A 186 -2.24 36.25 -6.46
CA ASP A 186 -1.32 36.92 -7.38
C ASP A 186 -0.91 36.01 -8.54
N LEU A 187 -0.55 34.75 -8.24
CA LEU A 187 -0.18 33.77 -9.27
C LEU A 187 -1.32 33.48 -10.24
N VAL A 188 -2.56 33.40 -9.77
CA VAL A 188 -3.75 33.19 -10.63
C VAL A 188 -3.86 34.24 -11.74
N LYS A 189 -3.42 35.48 -11.49
CA LYS A 189 -3.43 36.56 -12.50
C LYS A 189 -2.36 36.37 -13.56
N ALA A 190 -1.24 35.74 -13.22
CA ALA A 190 -0.11 35.47 -14.11
C ALA A 190 -0.29 34.16 -14.91
N ILE A 191 -1.20 33.27 -14.50
CA ILE A 191 -1.42 31.97 -15.13
C ILE A 191 -2.33 32.11 -16.37
N ALA A 192 -1.76 31.75 -17.52
CA ALA A 192 -2.47 31.54 -18.79
C ALA A 192 -2.67 30.04 -19.04
N GLU A 193 -3.52 29.40 -18.24
CA GLU A 193 -3.96 28.01 -18.40
C GLU A 193 -5.48 27.97 -18.62
N GLU A 194 -5.94 27.14 -19.55
CA GLU A 194 -7.35 27.05 -19.96
C GLU A 194 -7.99 25.69 -19.64
N ARG A 195 -7.19 24.63 -19.50
CA ARG A 195 -7.70 23.26 -19.32
C ARG A 195 -7.84 22.85 -17.86
N LEU A 196 -6.97 23.36 -17.00
CA LEU A 196 -7.02 23.16 -15.55
C LEU A 196 -7.36 24.49 -14.86
N ASP A 197 -7.90 24.40 -13.65
CA ASP A 197 -8.13 25.62 -12.88
C ASP A 197 -6.84 26.32 -12.46
N LYS A 198 -6.85 27.64 -12.60
CA LYS A 198 -5.72 28.52 -12.27
C LYS A 198 -5.33 28.46 -10.80
N THR A 199 -6.29 28.29 -9.88
CA THR A 199 -6.03 28.16 -8.44
C THR A 199 -5.28 26.88 -8.15
N PHE A 200 -5.68 25.77 -8.76
CA PHE A 200 -4.96 24.51 -8.64
C PHE A 200 -3.53 24.61 -9.18
N VAL A 201 -3.36 25.20 -10.37
CA VAL A 201 -2.04 25.43 -10.97
C VAL A 201 -1.18 26.34 -10.07
N ALA A 202 -1.77 27.41 -9.50
CA ALA A 202 -1.08 28.30 -8.58
C ALA A 202 -0.59 27.58 -7.32
N PHE A 203 -1.43 26.74 -6.70
CA PHE A 203 -1.00 25.90 -5.57
C PHE A 203 0.15 24.96 -5.96
N ARG A 204 0.09 24.35 -7.16
CA ARG A 204 1.15 23.45 -7.62
C ARG A 204 2.48 24.17 -7.88
N LEU A 205 2.44 25.30 -8.57
CA LEU A 205 3.63 26.15 -8.77
C LEU A 205 4.23 26.61 -7.43
N LEU A 206 3.37 26.95 -6.46
CA LEU A 206 3.80 27.36 -5.12
C LEU A 206 4.36 26.20 -4.29
N GLU A 207 3.86 24.96 -4.49
CA GLU A 207 4.34 23.70 -3.89
C GLU A 207 5.58 23.09 -4.59
N GLY A 208 5.91 23.52 -5.81
CA GLY A 208 7.20 23.23 -6.45
C GLY A 208 7.49 21.73 -6.66
N GLY A 209 8.78 21.41 -6.82
CA GLY A 209 9.27 20.04 -6.96
C GLY A 209 8.99 19.40 -8.34
N GLU A 210 9.15 18.08 -8.42
CA GLU A 210 9.07 17.30 -9.67
C GLU A 210 7.71 17.49 -10.40
N ALA A 211 6.62 17.68 -9.65
CA ALA A 211 5.30 17.94 -10.24
C ALA A 211 5.25 19.26 -11.02
N THR A 212 5.98 20.27 -10.56
CA THR A 212 6.07 21.57 -11.22
C THR A 212 6.97 21.53 -12.45
N GLU A 213 8.08 20.79 -12.38
CA GLU A 213 8.99 20.59 -13.51
C GLU A 213 8.26 19.94 -14.69
N ARG A 214 7.48 18.87 -14.44
CA ARG A 214 6.70 18.21 -15.49
C ARG A 214 5.58 19.06 -16.06
N LEU A 215 4.95 19.90 -15.22
CA LEU A 215 3.97 20.87 -15.68
C LEU A 215 4.59 21.84 -16.70
N LEU A 216 5.82 22.29 -16.46
CA LEU A 216 6.54 23.21 -17.34
C LEU A 216 6.97 22.57 -18.67
N GLU A 217 7.35 21.28 -18.66
CA GLU A 217 7.70 20.56 -19.89
C GLU A 217 6.55 20.58 -20.90
N HIS A 218 5.31 20.51 -20.41
CA HIS A 218 4.11 20.42 -21.24
C HIS A 218 3.44 21.79 -21.45
N HIS A 219 3.64 22.73 -20.52
CA HIS A 219 3.08 24.07 -20.55
C HIS A 219 4.19 25.14 -20.38
N PRO A 220 5.04 25.35 -21.39
CA PRO A 220 6.15 26.31 -21.31
C PRO A 220 5.70 27.76 -21.08
N ALA A 221 4.43 28.08 -21.36
CA ALA A 221 3.81 29.37 -21.05
C ALA A 221 3.78 29.69 -19.54
N LEU A 222 3.93 28.69 -18.66
CA LEU A 222 3.96 28.86 -17.21
C LEU A 222 5.35 29.24 -16.66
N ALA A 223 6.39 29.35 -17.50
CA ALA A 223 7.75 29.64 -17.06
C ALA A 223 7.87 30.99 -16.31
N SER A 224 7.17 32.03 -16.78
CA SER A 224 7.14 33.33 -16.10
C SER A 224 6.44 33.25 -14.73
N ALA A 225 5.35 32.47 -14.65
CA ALA A 225 4.62 32.24 -13.41
C ALA A 225 5.46 31.41 -12.40
N LEU A 226 6.38 30.56 -12.86
CA LEU A 226 7.29 29.81 -11.99
C LEU A 226 8.26 30.73 -11.26
N GLU A 227 8.90 31.66 -11.96
CA GLU A 227 9.85 32.60 -11.33
C GLU A 227 9.16 33.47 -10.28
N GLU A 228 7.90 33.84 -10.53
CA GLU A 228 7.07 34.52 -9.54
C GLU A 228 6.71 33.59 -8.36
N ALA A 229 6.31 32.34 -8.63
CA ALA A 229 5.96 31.37 -7.60
C ALA A 229 7.14 31.05 -6.67
N GLN A 230 8.36 30.93 -7.21
CA GLN A 230 9.57 30.73 -6.43
C GLN A 230 9.88 31.94 -5.52
N ARG A 231 9.67 33.16 -6.01
CA ARG A 231 9.82 34.39 -5.20
C ARG A 231 8.79 34.44 -4.09
N LYS A 232 7.52 34.20 -4.40
CA LYS A 232 6.41 34.19 -3.44
C LYS A 232 6.56 33.08 -2.40
N ARG A 233 6.99 31.87 -2.80
CA ARG A 233 7.33 30.76 -1.90
C ARG A 233 8.31 31.22 -0.82
N ARG A 234 9.46 31.77 -1.21
CA ARG A 234 10.49 32.22 -0.25
C ARG A 234 9.95 33.31 0.68
N GLN A 235 9.06 34.16 0.20
CA GLN A 235 8.41 35.19 1.03
C GLN A 235 7.48 34.55 2.06
N VAL A 236 6.60 33.63 1.65
CA VAL A 236 5.66 32.94 2.54
C VAL A 236 6.41 32.13 3.61
N GLU A 237 7.45 31.39 3.22
CA GLU A 237 8.25 30.58 4.15
C GLU A 237 8.96 31.43 5.20
N ARG A 238 9.44 32.64 4.83
CA ARG A 238 10.03 33.59 5.79
C ARG A 238 9.01 34.16 6.78
N VAL A 239 7.79 34.43 6.31
CA VAL A 239 6.72 35.01 7.15
C VAL A 239 6.16 33.97 8.12
N LEU A 240 5.95 32.74 7.66
CA LEU A 240 5.34 31.68 8.46
C LEU A 240 6.37 30.88 9.28
N GLY A 241 7.66 30.95 8.94
CA GLY A 241 8.71 30.17 9.61
C GLY A 241 8.60 28.66 9.36
N GLN A 242 7.85 28.25 8.33
CA GLN A 242 7.56 26.86 7.99
C GLN A 242 7.61 26.69 6.47
N ASP A 243 7.94 25.49 6.00
CA ASP A 243 7.96 25.20 4.57
C ASP A 243 6.54 25.26 3.96
N ILE A 244 6.48 25.66 2.68
CA ILE A 244 5.20 25.88 2.00
C ILE A 244 4.41 24.59 1.76
N VAL A 245 5.11 23.48 1.56
CA VAL A 245 4.49 22.18 1.25
C VAL A 245 3.70 21.69 2.45
N THR A 246 4.29 21.75 3.65
CA THR A 246 3.61 21.41 4.90
C THR A 246 2.47 22.36 5.19
N THR A 247 2.63 23.66 4.94
CA THR A 247 1.57 24.66 5.14
C THR A 247 0.35 24.38 4.24
N CYS A 248 0.56 24.13 2.95
CA CYS A 248 -0.51 23.78 2.01
C CYS A 248 -1.19 22.44 2.38
N ALA A 249 -0.41 21.45 2.84
CA ALA A 249 -0.95 20.19 3.34
C ALA A 249 -1.84 20.40 4.58
N GLN A 250 -1.42 21.27 5.52
CA GLN A 250 -2.23 21.64 6.68
C GLN A 250 -3.53 22.34 6.29
N CYS A 251 -3.51 23.26 5.33
CA CYS A 251 -4.75 23.90 4.84
C CYS A 251 -5.77 22.85 4.36
N ARG A 252 -5.32 21.92 3.49
CA ARG A 252 -6.18 20.84 2.97
C ARG A 252 -6.70 19.94 4.09
N PHE A 253 -5.82 19.57 5.03
CA PHE A 253 -6.19 18.78 6.20
C PHE A 253 -7.30 19.47 7.01
N HIS A 254 -7.16 20.76 7.30
CA HIS A 254 -8.16 21.53 8.04
C HIS A 254 -9.48 21.68 7.27
N ALA A 255 -9.40 21.88 5.94
CA ALA A 255 -10.56 21.93 5.07
C ALA A 255 -11.38 20.63 5.13
N VAL A 256 -10.72 19.48 4.99
CA VAL A 256 -11.38 18.16 5.06
C VAL A 256 -11.98 17.91 6.44
N LYS A 257 -11.26 18.27 7.51
CA LYS A 257 -11.76 18.12 8.88
C LYS A 257 -12.97 19.01 9.17
N GLY A 258 -12.98 20.23 8.63
CA GLY A 258 -14.12 21.14 8.70
C GLY A 258 -15.32 20.57 7.96
N LEU A 259 -15.12 20.16 6.70
CA LEU A 259 -16.15 19.54 5.86
C LEU A 259 -16.77 18.32 6.56
N LEU A 260 -15.95 17.41 7.08
CA LEU A 260 -16.42 16.20 7.74
C LEU A 260 -17.34 16.48 8.93
N ARG A 261 -17.05 17.52 9.73
CA ARG A 261 -17.90 17.91 10.87
C ARG A 261 -19.27 18.39 10.45
N GLU A 262 -19.40 18.95 9.26
CA GLU A 262 -20.67 19.46 8.73
C GLU A 262 -21.47 18.37 8.01
N VAL A 263 -20.79 17.43 7.33
CA VAL A 263 -21.46 16.43 6.47
C VAL A 263 -21.64 15.06 7.11
N ALA A 264 -20.89 14.72 8.17
CA ALA A 264 -20.92 13.39 8.76
C ALA A 264 -21.21 13.44 10.26
N ALA A 265 -22.20 12.65 10.67
CA ALA A 265 -22.51 12.39 12.07
C ALA A 265 -22.39 10.90 12.36
N VAL A 266 -21.80 10.55 13.49
CA VAL A 266 -21.71 9.17 13.97
C VAL A 266 -22.68 9.04 15.15
N GLU A 267 -23.81 8.38 14.94
CA GLU A 267 -24.78 8.11 16.00
C GLU A 267 -24.50 6.72 16.58
N GLY A 268 -24.14 6.66 17.86
CA GLY A 268 -24.10 5.43 18.65
C GLY A 268 -23.31 4.31 17.99
N ALA A 269 -21.98 4.47 17.85
CA ALA A 269 -21.10 3.44 17.33
C ALA A 269 -21.21 2.16 18.17
N ALA A 270 -22.06 1.23 17.75
CA ALA A 270 -22.06 -0.11 18.29
C ALA A 270 -20.71 -0.74 17.89
N GLN A 271 -19.87 -1.06 18.88
CA GLN A 271 -18.62 -1.78 18.64
C GLN A 271 -18.94 -3.04 17.83
N THR A 272 -18.32 -3.15 16.66
CA THR A 272 -18.42 -4.34 15.84
C THR A 272 -17.69 -5.51 16.52
N LEU A 273 -17.98 -6.75 16.12
CA LEU A 273 -17.22 -7.90 16.63
C LEU A 273 -15.72 -7.78 16.34
N SER A 274 -15.37 -7.14 15.21
CA SER A 274 -13.98 -6.76 14.86
C SER A 274 -13.36 -5.89 15.94
N ASP A 275 -14.05 -4.82 16.35
CA ASP A 275 -13.53 -3.87 17.33
C ASP A 275 -13.26 -4.54 18.68
N ARG A 276 -14.12 -5.48 19.10
CA ARG A 276 -13.91 -6.24 20.35
C ARG A 276 -12.73 -7.21 20.27
N ILE A 277 -12.51 -7.83 19.11
CA ILE A 277 -11.36 -8.69 18.90
C ILE A 277 -10.09 -7.85 18.89
N ASP A 278 -10.10 -6.72 18.18
CA ASP A 278 -8.98 -5.79 18.12
C ASP A 278 -8.63 -5.21 19.51
N ASP A 279 -9.61 -4.95 20.38
CA ASP A 279 -9.37 -4.51 21.77
C ASP A 279 -8.49 -5.51 22.56
N ILE A 280 -8.60 -6.81 22.28
CA ILE A 280 -7.79 -7.86 22.91
C ILE A 280 -6.44 -7.99 22.18
N LEU A 281 -6.48 -8.12 20.84
CA LEU A 281 -5.29 -8.38 20.03
C LEU A 281 -4.30 -7.20 20.01
N LEU A 282 -4.80 -5.97 20.11
CA LEU A 282 -4.00 -4.74 20.11
C LEU A 282 -3.73 -4.21 21.53
N HIS A 283 -4.16 -4.92 22.57
CA HIS A 283 -3.93 -4.47 23.94
C HIS A 283 -2.43 -4.35 24.24
N ARG A 284 -1.99 -3.26 24.87
CA ARG A 284 -0.54 -3.01 25.09
C ARG A 284 0.18 -4.10 25.88
N TRP A 285 -0.53 -4.86 26.73
CA TRP A 285 0.04 -5.93 27.55
C TRP A 285 -0.25 -7.32 27.01
N PHE A 286 -1.42 -7.55 26.40
CA PHE A 286 -1.84 -8.89 25.95
C PHE A 286 -1.56 -9.13 24.46
N GLY A 287 -1.49 -8.07 23.65
CA GLY A 287 -1.24 -8.18 22.22
C GLY A 287 0.11 -8.82 21.91
N LEU A 288 1.17 -8.48 22.66
CA LEU A 288 2.51 -9.01 22.40
C LEU A 288 2.66 -10.49 22.81
N PRO A 289 2.23 -10.91 24.01
CA PRO A 289 2.17 -12.34 24.34
C PRO A 289 1.30 -13.14 23.38
N LEU A 290 0.14 -12.62 22.98
CA LEU A 290 -0.77 -13.30 22.07
C LEU A 290 -0.18 -13.40 20.66
N PHE A 291 0.56 -12.40 20.21
CA PHE A 291 1.36 -12.46 18.99
C PHE A 291 2.40 -13.57 19.02
N PHE A 292 3.20 -13.64 20.08
CA PHE A 292 4.16 -14.74 20.22
C PHE A 292 3.46 -16.11 20.33
N LEU A 293 2.28 -16.18 20.94
CA LEU A 293 1.48 -17.40 20.97
C LEU A 293 1.01 -17.82 19.58
N PHE A 294 0.47 -16.90 18.77
CA PHE A 294 0.06 -17.21 17.40
C PHE A 294 1.24 -17.62 16.52
N MET A 295 2.38 -16.94 16.63
CA MET A 295 3.60 -17.31 15.93
C MET A 295 4.13 -18.67 16.38
N PHE A 296 4.08 -18.96 17.68
CA PHE A 296 4.40 -20.28 18.21
C PHE A 296 3.49 -21.37 17.64
N LEU A 297 2.17 -21.16 17.65
CA LEU A 297 1.21 -22.10 17.08
C LEU A 297 1.41 -22.31 15.58
N MET A 298 1.73 -21.25 14.84
CA MET A 298 2.07 -21.32 13.42
C MET A 298 3.31 -22.20 13.19
N PHE A 299 4.43 -21.90 13.86
CA PHE A 299 5.65 -22.69 13.73
C PHE A 299 5.45 -24.13 14.18
N GLN A 300 4.73 -24.35 15.28
CA GLN A 300 4.40 -25.67 15.77
C GLN A 300 3.59 -26.45 14.72
N GLY A 301 2.60 -25.83 14.07
CA GLY A 301 1.83 -26.45 12.99
C GLY A 301 2.70 -26.81 11.77
N VAL A 302 3.57 -25.89 11.35
CA VAL A 302 4.51 -26.11 10.24
C VAL A 302 5.44 -27.28 10.51
N PHE A 303 6.04 -27.36 11.70
CA PHE A 303 6.97 -28.45 12.04
C PHE A 303 6.26 -29.77 12.35
N ALA A 304 5.12 -29.74 13.06
CA ALA A 304 4.37 -30.94 13.39
C ALA A 304 3.86 -31.68 12.14
N LEU A 305 3.46 -30.93 11.09
CA LEU A 305 3.04 -31.51 9.82
C LEU A 305 4.21 -31.69 8.84
N GLY A 306 5.21 -30.81 8.89
CA GLY A 306 6.31 -30.79 7.95
C GLY A 306 7.40 -31.82 8.23
N ALA A 307 7.75 -32.07 9.50
CA ALA A 307 8.81 -33.02 9.85
C ALA A 307 8.48 -34.47 9.40
N PRO A 308 7.26 -35.01 9.61
CA PRO A 308 6.92 -36.35 9.11
C PRO A 308 7.00 -36.45 7.58
N LEU A 309 6.66 -35.38 6.86
CA LEU A 309 6.76 -35.34 5.40
C LEU A 309 8.22 -35.25 4.93
N GLN A 310 9.06 -34.49 5.65
CA GLN A 310 10.48 -34.42 5.39
C GLN A 310 11.13 -35.81 5.57
N GLU A 311 10.86 -36.48 6.69
CA GLU A 311 11.36 -37.84 6.99
C GLU A 311 10.91 -38.85 5.92
N ALA A 312 9.67 -38.74 5.42
CA ALA A 312 9.19 -39.61 4.35
C ALA A 312 9.95 -39.42 3.03
N ILE A 313 10.32 -38.18 2.69
CA ILE A 313 11.14 -37.89 1.51
C ILE A 313 12.56 -38.39 1.71
N GLU A 314 13.17 -38.13 2.86
CA GLU A 314 14.53 -38.61 3.19
C GLU A 314 14.61 -40.14 3.11
N ALA A 315 13.60 -40.85 3.64
CA ALA A 315 13.50 -42.30 3.51
C ALA A 315 13.34 -42.75 2.05
N GLY A 316 12.62 -42.00 1.23
CA GLY A 316 12.50 -42.24 -0.21
C GLY A 316 13.82 -42.08 -0.95
N VAL A 317 14.60 -41.05 -0.60
CA VAL A 317 15.94 -40.80 -1.14
C VAL A 317 16.89 -41.93 -0.73
N HIS A 318 16.86 -42.37 0.53
CA HIS A 318 17.69 -43.48 1.01
C HIS A 318 17.40 -44.77 0.23
N ARG A 319 16.12 -45.10 -0.01
CA ARG A 319 15.76 -46.26 -0.85
C ARG A 319 16.28 -46.14 -2.28
N LEU A 320 16.29 -44.93 -2.84
CA LEU A 320 16.85 -44.67 -4.17
C LEU A 320 18.37 -44.88 -4.17
N GLN A 321 19.08 -44.42 -3.13
CA GLN A 321 20.51 -44.65 -2.95
C GLN A 321 20.84 -46.15 -2.86
N GLU A 322 20.11 -46.89 -2.03
CA GLU A 322 20.25 -48.34 -1.89
C GLU A 322 20.00 -49.09 -3.21
N GLY A 323 19.02 -48.64 -4.01
CA GLY A 323 18.72 -49.22 -5.32
C GLY A 323 19.76 -48.90 -6.40
N LEU A 324 20.40 -47.73 -6.33
CA LEU A 324 21.45 -47.30 -7.27
C LEU A 324 22.83 -47.90 -6.95
N ALA A 325 23.11 -48.16 -5.67
CA ALA A 325 24.37 -48.72 -5.20
C ALA A 325 24.82 -50.01 -5.94
N PRO A 326 23.97 -51.04 -6.14
CA PRO A 326 24.38 -52.25 -6.86
C PRO A 326 24.59 -52.01 -8.37
N ALA A 327 23.84 -51.08 -8.98
CA ALA A 327 24.00 -50.74 -10.40
C ALA A 327 25.32 -50.00 -10.67
N LEU A 328 25.82 -49.26 -9.69
CA LEU A 328 27.07 -48.49 -9.75
C LEU A 328 28.29 -49.25 -9.18
N ALA A 329 28.10 -50.48 -8.69
CA ALA A 329 29.18 -51.27 -8.07
C ALA A 329 30.36 -51.59 -9.01
N GLY A 330 30.12 -51.61 -10.34
CA GLY A 330 31.17 -51.81 -11.35
C GLY A 330 31.92 -50.54 -11.78
N SER A 331 31.55 -49.38 -11.23
CA SER A 331 32.12 -48.08 -11.62
C SER A 331 33.24 -47.63 -10.68
N PRO A 332 34.13 -46.70 -11.10
CA PRO A 332 35.18 -46.17 -10.24
C PRO A 332 34.60 -45.51 -8.97
N ALA A 333 35.26 -45.71 -7.82
CA ALA A 333 34.78 -45.25 -6.51
C ALA A 333 34.46 -43.75 -6.43
N TRP A 334 35.17 -42.91 -7.21
CA TRP A 334 34.90 -41.47 -7.25
C TRP A 334 33.57 -41.14 -7.96
N LEU A 335 33.15 -41.96 -8.93
CA LEU A 335 31.92 -41.75 -9.70
C LEU A 335 30.70 -42.23 -8.91
N SER A 336 30.80 -43.39 -8.25
CA SER A 336 29.73 -43.88 -7.38
C SER A 336 29.49 -42.94 -6.19
N GLY A 337 30.55 -42.47 -5.53
CA GLY A 337 30.45 -41.49 -4.44
C GLY A 337 29.88 -40.14 -4.91
N LEU A 338 30.29 -39.65 -6.09
CA LEU A 338 29.74 -38.40 -6.64
C LEU A 338 28.24 -38.51 -6.93
N VAL A 339 27.77 -39.65 -7.47
CA VAL A 339 26.36 -39.84 -7.80
C VAL A 339 25.52 -40.07 -6.56
N ILE A 340 25.94 -40.95 -5.65
CA ILE A 340 25.14 -41.38 -4.49
C ILE A 340 25.21 -40.33 -3.37
N ASP A 341 26.41 -39.97 -2.92
CA ASP A 341 26.64 -39.07 -1.77
C ASP A 341 26.67 -37.59 -2.21
N GLY A 342 27.04 -37.34 -3.48
CA GLY A 342 27.06 -35.98 -4.02
C GLY A 342 25.70 -35.52 -4.53
N ILE A 343 25.25 -36.14 -5.63
CA ILE A 343 24.06 -35.69 -6.37
C ILE A 343 22.78 -36.15 -5.67
N VAL A 344 22.62 -37.46 -5.43
CA VAL A 344 21.37 -38.00 -4.90
C VAL A 344 21.12 -37.54 -3.47
N GLU A 345 22.13 -37.61 -2.59
CA GLU A 345 22.01 -37.09 -1.23
C GLU A 345 21.78 -35.58 -1.23
N GLY A 346 22.60 -34.82 -1.98
CA GLY A 346 22.50 -33.37 -2.05
C GLY A 346 21.13 -32.88 -2.55
N VAL A 347 20.63 -33.46 -3.65
CA VAL A 347 19.28 -33.15 -4.16
C VAL A 347 18.22 -33.62 -3.18
N GLY A 348 18.39 -34.79 -2.56
CA GLY A 348 17.48 -35.33 -1.57
C GLY A 348 17.29 -34.40 -0.37
N VAL A 349 18.38 -33.87 0.17
CA VAL A 349 18.35 -32.88 1.26
C VAL A 349 17.57 -31.64 0.82
N VAL A 350 17.85 -31.08 -0.37
CA VAL A 350 17.13 -29.87 -0.86
C VAL A 350 15.64 -30.13 -1.05
N VAL A 351 15.27 -31.28 -1.65
CA VAL A 351 13.87 -31.65 -1.91
C VAL A 351 13.13 -31.94 -0.60
N SER A 352 13.79 -32.51 0.41
CA SER A 352 13.20 -32.80 1.72
C SER A 352 12.69 -31.56 2.45
N PHE A 353 13.25 -30.37 2.18
CA PHE A 353 12.78 -29.10 2.76
C PHE A 353 11.53 -28.52 2.07
N LEU A 354 11.19 -28.98 0.87
CA LEU A 354 10.07 -28.43 0.09
C LEU A 354 8.72 -28.51 0.83
N PRO A 355 8.34 -29.61 1.51
CA PRO A 355 7.08 -29.68 2.26
C PRO A 355 6.99 -28.65 3.38
N ILE A 356 8.09 -28.44 4.11
CA ILE A 356 8.13 -27.45 5.20
C ILE A 356 7.93 -26.05 4.65
N ILE A 357 8.61 -25.70 3.55
CA ILE A 357 8.45 -24.40 2.90
C ILE A 357 7.01 -24.22 2.39
N ALA A 358 6.43 -25.25 1.75
CA ALA A 358 5.07 -25.20 1.25
C ALA A 358 4.04 -25.01 2.38
N LEU A 359 4.14 -25.80 3.46
CA LEU A 359 3.28 -25.66 4.64
C LEU A 359 3.45 -24.29 5.29
N PHE A 360 4.68 -23.81 5.40
CA PHE A 360 4.95 -22.47 5.92
C PHE A 360 4.20 -21.39 5.13
N PHE A 361 4.24 -21.43 3.80
CA PHE A 361 3.47 -20.49 2.97
C PHE A 361 1.96 -20.63 3.12
N VAL A 362 1.44 -21.85 3.31
CA VAL A 362 0.01 -22.08 3.58
C VAL A 362 -0.40 -21.43 4.91
N PHE A 363 0.33 -21.70 5.99
CA PHE A 363 0.06 -21.08 7.29
C PHE A 363 0.25 -19.55 7.26
N LEU A 364 1.25 -19.07 6.52
CA LEU A 364 1.47 -17.65 6.33
C LEU A 364 0.29 -16.99 5.62
N SER A 365 -0.22 -17.60 4.54
CA SER A 365 -1.40 -17.12 3.82
C SER A 365 -2.63 -17.07 4.72
N LEU A 366 -2.85 -18.10 5.55
CA LEU A 366 -3.97 -18.11 6.51
C LEU A 366 -3.90 -16.93 7.49
N ILE A 367 -2.70 -16.62 8.01
CA ILE A 367 -2.51 -15.49 8.93
C ILE A 367 -2.68 -14.15 8.19
N GLU A 368 -2.28 -14.07 6.93
CA GLU A 368 -2.47 -12.90 6.08
C GLU A 368 -3.96 -12.64 5.81
N ASP A 369 -4.69 -13.70 5.41
CA ASP A 369 -6.12 -13.64 5.07
C ASP A 369 -7.01 -13.32 6.28
N THR A 370 -6.62 -13.73 7.50
CA THR A 370 -7.33 -13.33 8.74
C THR A 370 -7.12 -11.86 9.11
N GLY A 371 -6.26 -11.13 8.40
CA GLY A 371 -5.91 -9.75 8.72
C GLY A 371 -5.06 -9.58 9.98
N TYR A 372 -4.65 -10.67 10.64
CA TYR A 372 -3.84 -10.64 11.87
C TYR A 372 -2.47 -10.00 11.63
N MET A 373 -1.88 -10.19 10.45
CA MET A 373 -0.61 -9.56 10.08
C MET A 373 -0.61 -8.04 10.23
N ALA A 374 -1.71 -7.38 9.84
CA ALA A 374 -1.81 -5.92 9.95
C ALA A 374 -1.79 -5.46 11.42
N ARG A 375 -2.44 -6.22 12.31
CA ARG A 375 -2.47 -5.95 13.76
C ARG A 375 -1.10 -6.19 14.41
N ALA A 376 -0.46 -7.29 14.05
CA ALA A 376 0.89 -7.62 14.49
C ALA A 376 1.91 -6.55 14.08
N ALA A 377 1.86 -6.10 12.82
CA ALA A 377 2.69 -5.01 12.32
C ALA A 377 2.49 -3.73 13.13
N PHE A 378 1.23 -3.36 13.40
CA PHE A 378 0.91 -2.18 14.22
C PHE A 378 1.50 -2.26 15.63
N LEU A 379 1.42 -3.43 16.28
CA LEU A 379 1.97 -3.62 17.62
C LEU A 379 3.50 -3.46 17.64
N MET A 380 4.17 -3.90 16.58
CA MET A 380 5.64 -3.88 16.47
C MET A 380 6.18 -2.59 15.86
N ASP A 381 5.30 -1.70 15.39
CA ASP A 381 5.64 -0.44 14.75
C ASP A 381 6.57 0.41 15.62
N ARG A 382 6.25 0.55 16.91
CA ARG A 382 7.08 1.32 17.85
C ARG A 382 8.53 0.81 17.90
N ILE A 383 8.74 -0.50 17.85
CA ILE A 383 10.07 -1.13 17.90
C ILE A 383 10.78 -0.94 16.55
N MET A 384 10.06 -1.08 15.43
CA MET A 384 10.63 -0.89 14.10
C MET A 384 10.97 0.56 13.79
N HIS A 385 10.24 1.51 14.36
CA HIS A 385 10.52 2.93 14.23
C HIS A 385 11.89 3.32 14.79
N LEU A 386 12.42 2.57 15.76
CA LEU A 386 13.81 2.72 16.24
C LEU A 386 14.83 2.51 15.12
N LEU A 387 14.51 1.61 14.19
CA LEU A 387 15.31 1.26 13.01
C LEU A 387 14.93 2.05 11.75
N ARG A 388 13.97 2.99 11.85
CA ARG A 388 13.29 3.64 10.69
C ARG A 388 12.64 2.64 9.74
N LEU A 389 12.26 1.48 10.24
CA LEU A 389 11.53 0.48 9.48
C LEU A 389 10.04 0.57 9.81
N ASP A 390 9.26 0.11 8.85
CA ASP A 390 7.82 -0.06 8.96
C ASP A 390 7.50 -1.26 9.87
N GLY A 391 6.43 -1.22 10.67
CA GLY A 391 5.99 -2.36 11.49
C GLY A 391 5.84 -3.66 10.71
N LYS A 392 5.53 -3.58 9.40
CA LYS A 392 5.48 -4.74 8.48
C LYS A 392 6.83 -5.43 8.30
N ALA A 393 7.94 -4.70 8.39
CA ALA A 393 9.28 -5.26 8.25
C ALA A 393 9.62 -6.25 9.36
N PHE A 394 9.08 -6.02 10.57
CA PHE A 394 9.24 -6.94 11.69
C PHE A 394 8.74 -8.34 11.34
N ILE A 395 7.62 -8.43 10.61
CA ILE A 395 7.03 -9.71 10.21
C ILE A 395 8.04 -10.48 9.37
N SER A 396 8.60 -9.87 8.32
CA SER A 396 9.62 -10.52 7.48
C SER A 396 10.87 -10.92 8.25
N ILE A 397 11.34 -10.09 9.20
CA ILE A 397 12.49 -10.43 10.06
C ILE A 397 12.17 -11.62 10.97
N LEU A 398 10.99 -11.63 11.58
CA LEU A 398 10.56 -12.74 12.43
C LEU A 398 10.43 -14.04 11.64
N LEU A 399 9.87 -13.98 10.43
CA LEU A 399 9.84 -15.12 9.50
C LEU A 399 11.25 -15.66 9.21
N GLY A 400 12.28 -14.80 9.22
CA GLY A 400 13.68 -15.18 9.01
C GLY A 400 14.21 -16.16 10.05
N TYR A 401 13.70 -16.11 11.28
CA TYR A 401 14.01 -17.11 12.32
C TYR A 401 13.45 -18.50 12.00
N GLY A 402 12.41 -18.58 11.17
CA GLY A 402 11.97 -19.84 10.56
C GLY A 402 12.87 -20.21 9.39
N CYS A 403 12.73 -19.47 8.29
CA CYS A 403 13.50 -19.68 7.07
C CYS A 403 13.77 -18.35 6.34
N ASN A 404 15.05 -18.09 6.01
CA ASN A 404 15.47 -16.84 5.38
C ASN A 404 14.93 -16.68 3.95
N VAL A 405 14.77 -17.77 3.20
CA VAL A 405 14.28 -17.72 1.80
C VAL A 405 12.87 -17.14 1.71
N PRO A 406 11.83 -17.71 2.35
CA PRO A 406 10.49 -17.16 2.30
C PRO A 406 10.37 -15.81 3.03
N ALA A 407 11.20 -15.57 4.05
CA ALA A 407 11.28 -14.26 4.71
C ALA A 407 11.73 -13.14 3.74
N VAL A 408 12.79 -13.38 2.97
CA VAL A 408 13.27 -12.43 1.95
C VAL A 408 12.22 -12.23 0.86
N MET A 409 11.55 -13.29 0.40
CA MET A 409 10.46 -13.18 -0.56
C MET A 409 9.26 -12.38 0.00
N GLY A 410 8.95 -12.56 1.28
CA GLY A 410 7.87 -11.88 2.00
C GLY A 410 8.08 -10.37 2.13
N THR A 411 9.31 -9.86 1.98
CA THR A 411 9.56 -8.40 1.96
C THR A 411 8.87 -7.68 0.80
N ARG A 412 8.31 -8.40 -0.18
CA ARG A 412 7.48 -7.82 -1.25
C ARG A 412 6.27 -7.04 -0.76
N ILE A 413 5.83 -7.27 0.48
CA ILE A 413 4.70 -6.57 1.11
C ILE A 413 5.07 -5.13 1.50
N LEU A 414 6.36 -4.81 1.57
CA LEU A 414 6.87 -3.47 1.87
C LEU A 414 6.80 -2.59 0.61
N ALA A 415 5.99 -1.52 0.68
CA ALA A 415 5.79 -0.58 -0.42
C ALA A 415 7.08 0.19 -0.74
N SER A 416 7.76 0.67 0.30
CA SER A 416 9.00 1.45 0.12
C SER A 416 10.16 0.55 -0.32
N PRO A 417 10.85 0.88 -1.43
CA PRO A 417 12.04 0.15 -1.86
C PRO A 417 13.18 0.25 -0.83
N HIS A 418 13.25 1.36 -0.08
CA HIS A 418 14.20 1.54 1.02
C HIS A 418 14.00 0.48 2.10
N ASN A 419 12.78 0.43 2.64
CA ASN A 419 12.42 -0.51 3.70
C ASN A 419 12.58 -1.95 3.24
N ARG A 420 12.24 -2.25 1.98
CA ARG A 420 12.38 -3.59 1.39
C ARG A 420 13.85 -4.04 1.37
N ILE A 421 14.74 -3.23 0.81
CA ILE A 421 16.18 -3.56 0.73
C ILE A 421 16.79 -3.67 2.12
N LEU A 422 16.50 -2.71 3.01
CA LEU A 422 17.02 -2.73 4.36
C LEU A 422 16.57 -4.01 5.10
N THR A 423 15.30 -4.38 4.99
CA THR A 423 14.77 -5.61 5.60
C THR A 423 15.42 -6.86 5.01
N MET A 424 15.63 -6.92 3.70
CA MET A 424 16.36 -8.04 3.05
C MET A 424 17.80 -8.19 3.56
N LEU A 425 18.47 -7.08 3.88
CA LEU A 425 19.84 -7.10 4.46
C LEU A 425 19.85 -7.55 5.93
N LEU A 426 18.76 -7.34 6.66
CA LEU A 426 18.65 -7.73 8.07
C LEU A 426 18.26 -9.20 8.27
N ILE A 427 17.41 -9.75 7.41
CA ILE A 427 16.92 -11.15 7.50
C ILE A 427 18.07 -12.17 7.61
N PRO A 428 19.18 -12.08 6.85
CA PRO A 428 20.29 -13.02 6.96
C PRO A 428 20.99 -13.04 8.32
N PHE A 429 20.72 -12.12 9.24
CA PHE A 429 21.24 -12.20 10.62
C PHE A 429 20.36 -13.02 11.55
N SER A 430 19.15 -13.41 11.12
CA SER A 430 18.27 -14.34 11.84
C SER A 430 18.89 -15.74 11.90
N LEU A 431 18.69 -16.42 13.03
CA LEU A 431 19.05 -17.83 13.20
C LEU A 431 17.92 -18.70 12.65
N CYS A 432 17.97 -19.01 11.34
CA CYS A 432 17.04 -19.93 10.71
C CYS A 432 17.26 -21.38 11.16
N SER A 433 16.27 -22.24 10.93
CA SER A 433 16.28 -23.66 11.34
C SER A 433 17.54 -24.41 10.93
N ALA A 434 18.01 -24.23 9.69
CA ALA A 434 19.22 -24.89 9.18
C ALA A 434 20.49 -24.46 9.93
N ARG A 435 20.64 -23.17 10.25
CA ARG A 435 21.79 -22.69 11.04
C ARG A 435 21.71 -23.14 12.49
N LEU A 436 20.51 -23.22 13.05
CA LEU A 436 20.30 -23.74 14.38
C LEU A 436 20.82 -25.17 14.50
N GLN A 437 20.56 -26.04 13.51
CA GLN A 437 21.07 -27.42 13.52
C GLN A 437 22.59 -27.48 13.54
N VAL A 438 23.26 -26.65 12.74
CA VAL A 438 24.73 -26.54 12.75
C VAL A 438 25.24 -26.06 14.11
N PHE A 439 24.61 -25.04 14.70
CA PHE A 439 25.00 -24.54 16.02
C PHE A 439 24.72 -25.52 17.16
N LEU A 440 23.63 -26.29 17.10
CA LEU A 440 23.33 -27.35 18.06
C LEU A 440 24.40 -28.45 17.98
N PHE A 441 24.73 -28.91 16.77
CA PHE A 441 25.77 -29.91 16.55
C PHE A 441 27.14 -29.44 17.08
N LEU A 442 27.59 -28.25 16.68
CA LEU A 442 28.89 -27.72 17.12
C LEU A 442 28.92 -27.43 18.62
N SER A 443 27.84 -26.89 19.19
CA SER A 443 27.79 -26.56 20.61
C SER A 443 27.76 -27.82 21.49
N ALA A 444 27.07 -28.88 21.04
CA ALA A 444 27.06 -30.17 21.72
C ALA A 444 28.47 -30.78 21.81
N ILE A 445 29.26 -30.70 20.72
CA ILE A 445 30.63 -31.23 20.67
C ILE A 445 31.59 -30.38 21.50
N LEU A 446 31.56 -29.06 21.35
CA LEU A 446 32.56 -28.15 21.92
C LEU A 446 32.32 -27.78 23.39
N PHE A 447 31.05 -27.69 23.80
CA PHE A 447 30.67 -27.11 25.10
C PHE A 447 29.83 -28.05 25.97
N ALA A 448 29.46 -29.23 25.47
CA ALA A 448 28.75 -30.29 26.18
C ALA A 448 27.62 -29.77 27.09
N SER A 449 27.81 -29.76 28.42
CA SER A 449 26.80 -29.34 29.40
C SER A 449 26.41 -27.86 29.32
N LYS A 450 27.25 -27.02 28.71
CA LYS A 450 26.97 -25.59 28.51
C LYS A 450 26.34 -25.28 27.15
N ALA A 451 26.12 -26.29 26.29
CA ALA A 451 25.57 -26.10 24.94
C ALA A 451 24.24 -25.31 24.91
N PRO A 452 23.25 -25.55 25.79
CA PRO A 452 22.00 -24.79 25.78
C PRO A 452 22.20 -23.28 26.03
N TRP A 453 23.11 -22.93 26.95
CA TRP A 453 23.45 -21.53 27.24
C TRP A 453 24.18 -20.85 26.09
N VAL A 454 25.05 -21.59 25.39
CA VAL A 454 25.72 -21.10 24.18
C VAL A 454 24.69 -20.80 23.09
N VAL A 455 23.77 -21.72 22.81
CA VAL A 455 22.70 -21.53 21.82
C VAL A 455 21.81 -20.36 22.20
N PHE A 456 21.41 -20.24 23.48
CA PHE A 456 20.65 -19.10 23.97
C PHE A 456 21.38 -17.77 23.74
N SER A 457 22.69 -17.73 24.02
CA SER A 457 23.51 -16.53 23.79
C SER A 457 23.60 -16.16 22.31
N LEU A 458 23.61 -17.14 21.40
CA LEU A 458 23.61 -16.91 19.96
C LEU A 458 22.29 -16.26 19.50
N TYR A 459 21.15 -16.67 20.06
CA TYR A 459 19.86 -16.00 19.78
C TYR A 459 19.87 -14.54 20.22
N GLY A 460 20.36 -14.26 21.44
CA GLY A 460 20.55 -12.90 21.92
C GLY A 460 21.49 -12.07 21.04
N ALA A 461 22.62 -12.67 20.64
CA ALA A 461 23.57 -12.04 19.73
C ALA A 461 22.97 -11.76 18.35
N SER A 462 22.13 -12.66 17.80
CA SER A 462 21.45 -12.45 16.52
C SER A 462 20.56 -11.21 16.54
N LEU A 463 19.75 -11.04 17.61
CA LEU A 463 18.88 -9.88 17.79
C LEU A 463 19.71 -8.59 17.93
N LEU A 464 20.81 -8.65 18.67
CA LEU A 464 21.73 -7.52 18.83
C LEU A 464 22.35 -7.12 17.49
N VAL A 465 22.82 -8.09 16.69
CA VAL A 465 23.42 -7.84 15.38
C VAL A 465 22.40 -7.25 14.42
N ILE A 466 21.16 -7.74 14.40
CA ILE A 466 20.07 -7.15 13.60
C ILE A 466 19.85 -5.67 14.00
N LEU A 467 19.79 -5.38 15.30
CA LEU A 467 19.61 -4.02 15.81
C LEU A 467 20.78 -3.11 15.39
N LEU A 468 22.02 -3.57 15.60
CA LEU A 468 23.23 -2.82 15.25
C LEU A 468 23.34 -2.60 13.75
N ALA A 469 23.13 -3.64 12.93
CA ALA A 469 23.13 -3.53 11.48
C ALA A 469 22.06 -2.53 11.00
N GLY A 470 20.85 -2.56 11.56
CA GLY A 470 19.80 -1.60 11.24
C GLY A 470 20.19 -0.16 11.60
N LEU A 471 20.84 0.06 12.76
CA LEU A 471 21.33 1.37 13.17
C LEU A 471 22.49 1.88 12.30
N ILE A 472 23.40 1.00 11.89
CA ILE A 472 24.52 1.32 10.99
C ILE A 472 24.02 1.65 9.59
N LEU A 473 23.02 0.91 9.10
CA LEU A 473 22.45 1.12 7.77
C LEU A 473 21.45 2.29 7.71
N ARG A 474 21.00 2.80 8.87
CA ARG A 474 20.07 3.93 9.02
C ARG A 474 20.41 5.20 8.21
N PRO A 475 21.69 5.62 8.06
CA PRO A 475 22.05 6.83 7.32
C PRO A 475 21.96 6.64 5.80
N PHE A 476 22.03 5.40 5.31
CA PHE A 476 22.02 5.11 3.89
C PHE A 476 20.60 5.21 3.34
N ARG A 477 20.39 6.14 2.39
CA ARG A 477 19.11 6.34 1.72
C ARG A 477 19.06 5.57 0.41
N PHE A 478 18.34 4.46 0.42
CA PHE A 478 17.91 3.73 -0.77
C PHE A 478 16.55 4.23 -1.28
N GLY A 479 16.44 5.49 -1.74
CA GLY A 479 15.22 6.04 -2.36
C GLY A 479 14.57 7.24 -1.65
N PRO A 480 13.46 7.79 -2.21
CA PRO A 480 12.75 8.96 -1.68
C PRO A 480 11.93 8.63 -0.41
N PRO A 481 11.70 9.61 0.47
CA PRO A 481 10.92 9.41 1.71
C PRO A 481 9.43 9.23 1.41
N GLU A 482 8.83 8.16 1.95
CA GLU A 482 7.39 7.90 1.87
C GLU A 482 6.73 8.15 3.25
N PRO A 483 5.59 8.87 3.31
CA PRO A 483 4.81 8.98 4.53
C PRO A 483 4.13 7.64 4.88
N PHE A 484 4.30 7.20 6.12
CA PHE A 484 3.72 5.95 6.62
C PHE A 484 2.20 6.08 6.83
N ILE A 485 1.42 5.30 6.07
CA ILE A 485 -0.02 5.16 6.25
C ILE A 485 -0.36 3.66 6.24
N MET A 486 -0.72 3.10 7.39
CA MET A 486 -1.17 1.71 7.51
C MET A 486 -2.71 1.66 7.51
N GLU A 487 -3.28 0.87 6.59
CA GLU A 487 -4.70 0.48 6.60
C GLU A 487 -4.84 -0.85 7.33
N LEU A 488 -5.75 -0.92 8.30
CA LEU A 488 -6.16 -2.16 8.95
C LEU A 488 -7.36 -2.71 8.17
N PRO A 489 -7.24 -3.85 7.46
CA PRO A 489 -8.38 -4.43 6.76
C PRO A 489 -9.42 -4.93 7.78
N PRO A 490 -10.73 -4.85 7.48
CA PRO A 490 -11.76 -5.54 8.28
C PRO A 490 -11.49 -7.06 8.28
N TYR A 491 -11.92 -7.76 9.34
CA TYR A 491 -11.85 -9.23 9.43
C TYR A 491 -12.70 -9.94 8.39
#